data_AF-A0A7V6XJA2-F1
#
_entry.id   AF-A0A7V6XJA2-F1
#
_cell.length_a   1.000
_cell.length_b   1.000
_cell.length_c   1.000
_cell.angle_alpha   90.00
_cell.angle_beta   90.00
_cell.angle_gamma   90.00
#
_symmetry.space_group_name_H-M   'P 1'
#
loop_
_entity.id
_entity.type
_entity.pdbx_description
1 polymer ?
#
loop_
_entity_poly.entity_id
_entity_poly.type
_entity_poly.pdbx_seq_one_letter_code
_entity_poly.pdbx_strand_id
1 'polypeptide(L)'
;MKIKSINVTNFGCLKDWSTSDIDSNIIVIRGDNESGKSTLFNLIKTLFYGWRPVKNNPYIPWDGSNASIEAELFNGNKELISVQRILRSRPEGRVVKGETGFDIRNNPIDMLAFMPREIFSDIYSLTLDKLRFPDSNTWQELQDQLLGGQYTSFIKPVSGVIEELEDEAIRLWRPDNRGKPEDKSLREKISKLKHKRKEARENEEELRNKERELDELNKKLYEANKKRTQLNSYLIKYY
;
A
#
# COMPACT_ATOMS: atom_id res chain seq x y z
N MET A 1 15.10 16.93 -18.15
CA MET A 1 15.15 15.93 -19.22
C MET A 1 14.82 16.61 -20.54
N LYS A 2 15.54 16.32 -21.63
CA LYS A 2 15.27 16.83 -22.99
C LYS A 2 15.38 15.68 -23.99
N ILE A 3 14.40 15.53 -24.88
CA ILE A 3 14.48 14.55 -25.98
C ILE A 3 15.40 15.14 -27.05
N LYS A 4 16.43 14.39 -27.47
CA LYS A 4 17.33 14.76 -28.57
C LYS A 4 16.83 14.18 -29.88
N SER A 5 16.50 12.88 -29.91
CA SER A 5 15.99 12.23 -31.10
C SER A 5 15.15 11.01 -30.73
N ILE A 6 14.30 10.59 -31.66
CA ILE A 6 13.40 9.44 -31.59
C ILE A 6 13.43 8.74 -32.95
N ASN A 7 13.57 7.43 -32.93
CA ASN A 7 13.48 6.51 -34.07
C ASN A 7 12.41 5.46 -33.77
N VAL A 8 11.57 5.18 -34.75
CA VAL A 8 10.39 4.33 -34.61
C VAL A 8 10.28 3.44 -35.82
N THR A 9 10.32 2.13 -35.60
CA THR A 9 10.10 1.18 -36.70
C THR A 9 8.60 1.07 -36.98
N ASN A 10 7.80 0.82 -35.95
CA ASN A 10 6.35 0.73 -36.06
C ASN A 10 5.67 1.19 -34.76
N PHE A 11 4.74 2.13 -34.87
CA PHE A 11 3.86 2.55 -33.78
C PHE A 11 2.59 3.23 -34.32
N GLY A 12 1.48 2.49 -34.41
CA GLY A 12 0.24 2.99 -35.00
C GLY A 12 0.44 3.43 -36.46
N CYS A 13 0.19 4.71 -36.75
CA CYS A 13 0.42 5.31 -38.06
C CYS A 13 1.87 5.79 -38.29
N LEU A 14 2.73 5.74 -37.28
CA LEU A 14 4.15 6.09 -37.39
C LEU A 14 4.94 4.83 -37.78
N LYS A 15 5.26 4.71 -39.07
CA LYS A 15 6.06 3.60 -39.62
C LYS A 15 7.35 4.14 -40.20
N ASP A 16 8.46 3.51 -39.84
CA ASP A 16 9.82 3.90 -40.24
C ASP A 16 10.07 5.41 -40.07
N TRP A 17 9.61 5.95 -38.94
CA TRP A 17 9.60 7.37 -38.65
C TRP A 17 10.75 7.74 -37.71
N SER A 18 11.45 8.82 -38.02
CA SER A 18 12.49 9.37 -37.17
C SER A 18 12.40 10.89 -37.09
N THR A 19 12.98 11.43 -36.02
CA THR A 19 13.22 12.86 -35.88
C THR A 19 14.67 13.17 -36.18
N SER A 20 14.92 14.33 -36.78
CA SER A 20 16.24 14.95 -36.72
C SER A 20 16.55 15.40 -35.29
N ASP A 21 17.82 15.71 -35.01
CA ASP A 21 18.23 16.25 -33.71
C ASP A 21 17.39 17.48 -33.31
N ILE A 22 16.74 17.34 -32.17
CA ILE A 22 15.84 18.31 -31.58
C ILE A 22 16.67 19.26 -30.72
N ASP A 23 17.13 20.36 -31.32
CA ASP A 23 17.93 21.36 -30.59
C ASP A 23 17.10 22.53 -30.04
N SER A 24 15.93 22.80 -30.62
CA SER A 24 15.04 23.88 -30.16
C SER A 24 14.38 23.59 -28.81
N ASN A 25 14.14 24.64 -28.02
CA ASN A 25 13.35 24.59 -26.79
C ASN A 25 11.84 24.57 -27.07
N ILE A 26 11.41 25.01 -28.26
CA ILE A 26 10.01 25.03 -28.69
C ILE A 26 9.90 24.27 -30.00
N ILE A 27 9.00 23.29 -30.02
CA ILE A 27 8.75 22.42 -31.18
C ILE A 27 7.27 22.52 -31.51
N VAL A 28 6.96 22.85 -32.76
CA VAL A 28 5.59 22.90 -33.26
C VAL A 28 5.35 21.70 -34.15
N ILE A 29 4.40 20.85 -33.76
CA ILE A 29 4.02 19.66 -34.52
C ILE A 29 2.73 19.96 -35.26
N ARG A 30 2.83 20.16 -36.57
CA ARG A 30 1.69 20.46 -37.43
C ARG A 30 1.33 19.25 -38.29
N GLY A 31 0.03 19.01 -38.44
CA GLY A 31 -0.54 18.07 -39.38
C GLY A 31 -2.05 18.18 -39.37
N ASP A 32 -2.72 17.58 -40.34
CA ASP A 32 -4.18 17.55 -40.41
C ASP A 32 -4.77 16.64 -39.34
N ASN A 33 -6.09 16.64 -39.16
CA ASN A 33 -6.74 15.67 -38.29
C ASN A 33 -6.35 14.25 -38.71
N GLU A 34 -6.17 13.36 -37.73
CA GLU A 34 -5.77 11.96 -37.94
C GLU A 34 -4.35 11.75 -38.50
N SER A 35 -3.55 12.82 -38.66
CA SER A 35 -2.16 12.73 -39.13
C SER A 35 -1.18 12.07 -38.14
N GLY A 36 -1.66 11.49 -37.03
CA GLY A 36 -0.82 10.84 -36.03
C GLY A 36 -0.29 11.72 -34.90
N LYS A 37 -0.75 12.96 -34.73
CA LYS A 37 -0.34 13.83 -33.61
C LYS A 37 -0.59 13.18 -32.23
N SER A 38 -1.79 12.65 -32.02
CA SER A 38 -2.12 11.92 -30.79
C SER A 38 -1.33 10.62 -30.66
N THR A 39 -0.98 9.97 -31.77
CA THR A 39 -0.14 8.77 -31.80
C THR A 39 1.27 9.10 -31.32
N LEU A 40 1.86 10.20 -31.77
CA LEU A 40 3.16 10.68 -31.31
C LEU A 40 3.17 10.99 -29.80
N PHE A 41 2.09 11.58 -29.30
CA PHE A 41 1.96 11.80 -27.86
C PHE A 41 1.94 10.48 -27.06
N ASN A 42 1.23 9.47 -27.55
CA ASN A 42 1.22 8.13 -26.93
C ASN A 42 2.56 7.40 -27.09
N LEU A 43 3.31 7.68 -28.15
CA LEU A 43 4.65 7.17 -28.35
C LEU A 43 5.59 7.69 -27.27
N ILE A 44 5.58 9.01 -26.99
CA ILE A 44 6.40 9.62 -25.93
C ILE A 44 6.05 9.03 -24.56
N LYS A 45 4.75 8.87 -24.27
CA LYS A 45 4.31 8.19 -23.03
C LYS A 45 4.81 6.75 -22.94
N THR A 46 4.82 6.02 -24.06
CA THR A 46 5.27 4.63 -24.11
C THR A 46 6.79 4.51 -23.93
N LEU A 47 7.55 5.44 -24.53
CA LEU A 47 8.99 5.55 -24.32
C LEU A 47 9.31 5.69 -22.82
N PHE A 48 8.63 6.62 -22.15
CA PHE A 48 8.88 6.96 -20.76
C PHE A 48 8.37 5.92 -19.75
N TYR A 49 7.15 5.42 -19.94
CA TYR A 49 6.47 4.58 -18.95
C TYR A 49 6.34 3.11 -19.34
N GLY A 50 6.77 2.73 -20.54
CA GLY A 50 6.56 1.42 -21.11
C GLY A 50 5.20 1.27 -21.80
N TRP A 51 5.02 0.09 -22.40
CA TRP A 51 3.85 -0.30 -23.18
C TRP A 51 2.62 -0.46 -22.30
N ARG A 52 1.53 0.24 -22.67
CA ARG A 52 0.19 0.06 -22.10
C ARG A 52 -0.90 0.26 -23.17
N PRO A 53 -1.86 -0.68 -23.32
CA PRO A 53 -1.85 -2.03 -22.75
C PRO A 53 -0.73 -2.89 -23.37
N VAL A 54 -0.32 -3.98 -22.73
CA VAL A 54 0.70 -4.90 -23.30
C VAL A 54 0.05 -5.88 -24.28
N LYS A 55 -1.15 -6.39 -23.94
CA LYS A 55 -1.95 -7.25 -24.82
C LYS A 55 -2.92 -6.39 -25.63
N ASN A 56 -3.14 -6.76 -26.89
CA ASN A 56 -4.06 -6.07 -27.82
C ASN A 56 -3.77 -4.56 -27.89
N ASN A 57 -2.49 -4.19 -27.92
CA ASN A 57 -2.11 -2.78 -27.99
C ASN A 57 -2.50 -2.21 -29.36
N PRO A 58 -3.27 -1.10 -29.42
CA PRO A 58 -3.78 -0.55 -30.67
C PRO A 58 -2.69 0.05 -31.57
N TYR A 59 -1.47 0.23 -31.04
CA TYR A 59 -0.33 0.78 -31.78
C TYR A 59 0.58 -0.31 -32.39
N ILE A 60 0.26 -1.60 -32.21
CA ILE A 60 1.00 -2.69 -32.87
C ILE A 60 0.43 -2.93 -34.28
N PRO A 61 1.29 -3.10 -35.29
CA PRO A 61 0.87 -3.53 -36.62
C PRO A 61 0.13 -4.88 -36.63
N TRP A 62 -0.90 -5.00 -37.46
CA TRP A 62 -1.67 -6.23 -37.64
C TRP A 62 -0.89 -7.32 -38.40
N ASP A 63 0.15 -6.94 -39.12
CA ASP A 63 1.01 -7.84 -39.91
C ASP A 63 2.00 -8.65 -39.05
N GLY A 64 1.98 -8.45 -37.72
CA GLY A 64 2.84 -9.15 -36.78
C GLY A 64 4.29 -8.63 -36.75
N SER A 65 4.58 -7.53 -37.44
CA SER A 65 5.88 -6.88 -37.33
C SER A 65 6.10 -6.29 -35.93
N ASN A 66 7.35 -6.30 -35.47
CA ASN A 66 7.69 -5.82 -34.13
C ASN A 66 7.52 -4.30 -34.05
N ALA A 67 7.00 -3.82 -32.91
CA ALA A 67 6.94 -2.41 -32.60
C ALA A 67 8.15 -2.02 -31.74
N SER A 68 9.00 -1.12 -32.25
CA SER A 68 10.20 -0.65 -31.55
C SER A 68 10.30 0.87 -31.57
N ILE A 69 10.73 1.40 -30.44
CA ILE A 69 10.99 2.81 -30.20
C ILE A 69 12.39 2.93 -29.62
N GLU A 70 13.21 3.77 -30.21
CA GLU A 70 14.53 4.14 -29.72
C GLU A 70 14.59 5.65 -29.58
N ALA A 71 15.19 6.16 -28.51
CA ALA A 71 15.33 7.59 -28.32
C ALA A 71 16.63 7.93 -27.60
N GLU A 72 17.22 9.05 -28.00
CA GLU A 72 18.31 9.68 -27.27
C GLU A 72 17.74 10.81 -26.41
N LEU A 73 18.09 10.82 -25.13
CA LEU A 73 17.60 11.79 -24.15
C LEU A 73 18.78 12.41 -23.40
N PHE A 74 18.68 13.68 -23.08
CA PHE A 74 19.54 14.32 -22.09
C PHE A 74 18.91 14.22 -20.70
N ASN A 75 19.64 13.64 -19.75
CA ASN A 75 19.24 13.59 -18.34
C ASN A 75 19.39 14.98 -17.66
N GLY A 76 18.97 15.13 -16.39
CA GLY A 76 19.11 16.35 -15.60
C GLY A 76 20.55 16.90 -15.52
N ASN A 77 21.55 16.01 -15.58
CA ASN A 77 22.97 16.37 -15.60
C ASN A 77 23.53 16.66 -17.01
N LYS A 78 22.67 16.77 -18.04
CA LYS A 78 23.02 16.91 -19.46
C LYS A 78 23.83 15.75 -20.06
N GLU A 79 23.83 14.59 -19.40
CA GLU A 79 24.39 13.36 -19.94
C GLU A 79 23.43 12.75 -20.97
N LEU A 80 24.00 12.25 -22.08
CA LEU A 80 23.24 11.57 -23.11
C LEU A 80 22.97 10.12 -22.69
N ILE A 81 21.70 9.72 -22.77
CA ILE A 81 21.26 8.36 -22.52
C ILE A 81 20.46 7.86 -23.73
N SER A 82 20.56 6.57 -24.01
CA SER A 82 19.74 5.90 -25.02
C SER A 82 18.69 5.04 -24.34
N VAL A 83 17.44 5.12 -24.82
CA VAL A 83 16.31 4.35 -24.32
C VAL A 83 15.71 3.58 -25.48
N GLN A 84 15.58 2.26 -25.32
CA GLN A 84 14.96 1.38 -26.29
C GLN A 84 13.76 0.68 -25.66
N ARG A 85 12.66 0.59 -26.40
CA ARG A 85 11.45 -0.16 -26.05
C ARG A 85 11.06 -1.03 -27.23
N ILE A 86 10.81 -2.31 -26.98
CA ILE A 86 10.33 -3.25 -28.01
C ILE A 86 9.13 -3.99 -27.47
N LEU A 87 8.08 -4.13 -28.27
CA LEU A 87 6.94 -5.00 -27.96
C LEU A 87 6.86 -6.12 -28.97
N ARG A 88 7.12 -7.34 -28.48
CA ARG A 88 6.93 -8.61 -29.20
C ARG A 88 5.87 -9.44 -28.45
N SER A 89 6.18 -10.70 -28.15
CA SER A 89 5.40 -11.52 -27.21
C SER A 89 5.44 -11.00 -25.76
N ARG A 90 6.53 -10.32 -25.38
CA ARG A 90 6.68 -9.62 -24.11
C ARG A 90 7.23 -8.21 -24.34
N PRO A 91 6.92 -7.25 -23.46
CA PRO A 91 7.50 -5.93 -23.49
C PRO A 91 8.94 -5.97 -22.99
N GLU A 92 9.85 -5.45 -23.79
CA GLU A 92 11.28 -5.31 -23.48
C GLU A 92 11.63 -3.82 -23.42
N GLY A 93 12.57 -3.47 -22.56
CA GLY A 93 13.04 -2.10 -22.46
C GLY A 93 14.42 -2.01 -21.83
N ARG A 94 15.27 -1.19 -22.44
CA ARG A 94 16.66 -1.02 -22.04
C ARG A 94 17.04 0.46 -21.99
N VAL A 95 17.85 0.84 -21.02
CA VAL A 95 18.47 2.17 -20.93
C VAL A 95 19.97 1.98 -20.96
N VAL A 96 20.66 2.74 -21.81
CA VAL A 96 22.12 2.76 -21.89
C VAL A 96 22.62 4.13 -21.48
N LYS A 97 23.51 4.17 -20.49
CA LYS A 97 24.18 5.37 -19.98
C LYS A 97 25.69 5.18 -20.17
N GLY A 98 26.28 5.85 -21.16
CA GLY A 98 27.67 5.58 -21.56
C GLY A 98 27.87 4.13 -21.96
N GLU A 99 28.73 3.41 -21.26
CA GLU A 99 29.00 1.97 -21.50
C GLU A 99 28.09 1.04 -20.68
N THR A 100 27.33 1.57 -19.72
CA THR A 100 26.52 0.75 -18.81
C THR A 100 25.07 0.63 -19.31
N GLY A 101 24.60 -0.60 -19.48
CA GLY A 101 23.22 -0.90 -19.88
C GLY A 101 22.38 -1.45 -18.72
N PHE A 102 21.18 -0.92 -18.54
CA PHE A 102 20.20 -1.34 -17.55
C PHE A 102 18.95 -1.92 -18.25
N ASP A 103 18.51 -3.10 -17.82
CA ASP A 103 17.22 -3.67 -18.25
C ASP A 103 16.11 -3.07 -17.37
N ILE A 104 15.24 -2.28 -18.00
CA ILE A 104 14.08 -1.66 -17.34
C ILE A 104 12.77 -2.38 -17.66
N ARG A 105 12.79 -3.40 -18.54
CA ARG A 105 11.61 -4.15 -18.99
C ARG A 105 10.49 -3.18 -19.43
N ASN A 106 9.32 -3.27 -18.78
CA ASN A 106 8.18 -2.39 -19.03
C ASN A 106 7.99 -1.33 -17.94
N ASN A 107 8.97 -1.13 -17.06
CA ASN A 107 8.88 -0.13 -16.00
C ASN A 107 9.23 1.27 -16.52
N PRO A 108 8.83 2.35 -15.82
CA PRO A 108 9.22 3.70 -16.15
C PRO A 108 10.74 3.90 -16.12
N ILE A 109 11.24 4.86 -16.88
CA ILE A 109 12.65 5.28 -16.77
C ILE A 109 12.87 5.85 -15.36
N ASP A 110 13.98 5.52 -14.70
CA ASP A 110 14.28 5.90 -13.31
C ASP A 110 14.03 7.38 -13.00
N MET A 111 14.40 8.28 -13.92
CA MET A 111 14.23 9.73 -13.75
C MET A 111 12.77 10.21 -13.76
N LEU A 112 11.83 9.34 -14.12
CA LEU A 112 10.39 9.56 -14.08
C LEU A 112 9.69 8.60 -13.10
N ALA A 113 10.44 7.75 -12.38
CA ALA A 113 9.87 6.76 -11.48
C ALA A 113 9.07 7.38 -10.32
N PHE A 114 9.45 8.60 -9.89
CA PHE A 114 8.73 9.34 -8.85
C PHE A 114 7.41 9.95 -9.34
N MET A 115 7.19 10.02 -10.66
CA MET A 115 6.04 10.65 -11.27
C MET A 115 5.17 9.60 -11.97
N PRO A 116 3.98 9.29 -11.45
CA PRO A 116 3.05 8.37 -12.12
C PRO A 116 2.71 8.82 -13.54
N ARG A 117 2.38 7.86 -14.41
CA ARG A 117 2.09 8.08 -15.83
C ARG A 117 0.89 9.01 -16.03
N GLU A 118 -0.10 8.85 -15.17
CA GLU A 118 -1.35 9.60 -15.14
C GLU A 118 -1.03 11.07 -14.85
N ILE A 119 -0.24 11.32 -13.81
CA ILE A 119 0.26 12.66 -13.45
C ILE A 119 1.10 13.29 -14.56
N PHE A 120 1.99 12.52 -15.20
CA PHE A 120 2.76 13.05 -16.33
C PHE A 120 1.86 13.48 -17.49
N SER A 121 0.84 12.69 -17.81
CA SER A 121 -0.17 13.05 -18.80
C SER A 121 -0.90 14.33 -18.40
N ASP A 122 -1.22 14.53 -17.14
CA ASP A 122 -2.02 15.67 -16.70
C ASP A 122 -1.21 16.98 -16.59
N ILE A 123 0.04 16.91 -16.11
CA ILE A 123 0.93 18.09 -16.02
C ILE A 123 1.52 18.46 -17.39
N TYR A 124 2.10 17.50 -18.09
CA TYR A 124 2.94 17.76 -19.28
C TYR A 124 2.17 17.66 -20.58
N SER A 125 0.87 17.35 -20.54
CA SER A 125 -0.03 17.55 -21.67
C SER A 125 -1.25 18.35 -21.28
N LEU A 126 -1.10 19.66 -21.34
CA LEU A 126 -2.23 20.58 -21.37
C LEU A 126 -2.97 20.39 -22.70
N THR A 127 -3.91 19.44 -22.72
CA THR A 127 -4.89 19.36 -23.80
C THR A 127 -6.01 20.37 -23.54
N LEU A 128 -6.69 20.80 -24.60
CA LEU A 128 -7.77 21.80 -24.52
C LEU A 128 -8.87 21.40 -23.51
N ASP A 129 -9.09 20.09 -23.37
CA ASP A 129 -10.08 19.52 -22.47
C ASP A 129 -9.64 19.61 -20.99
N LYS A 130 -8.33 19.49 -20.72
CA LYS A 130 -7.73 19.58 -19.37
C LYS A 130 -7.53 21.00 -18.89
N LEU A 131 -7.45 21.97 -19.82
CA LEU A 131 -7.51 23.39 -19.50
C LEU A 131 -8.87 23.80 -18.89
N ARG A 132 -9.92 22.99 -19.07
CA ARG A 132 -11.24 23.32 -18.55
C ARG A 132 -11.34 23.10 -17.04
N PHE A 133 -10.77 22.02 -16.48
CA PHE A 133 -10.66 21.81 -15.02
C PHE A 133 -9.61 20.73 -14.73
N PRO A 134 -8.58 20.96 -13.89
CA PRO A 134 -7.98 19.87 -13.13
C PRO A 134 -8.98 19.46 -12.04
N ASP A 135 -9.38 18.19 -11.98
CA ASP A 135 -10.19 17.68 -10.88
C ASP A 135 -9.51 18.05 -9.54
N SER A 136 -10.27 18.64 -8.62
CA SER A 136 -9.72 19.23 -7.39
C SER A 136 -8.93 18.23 -6.55
N ASN A 137 -9.32 16.96 -6.57
CA ASN A 137 -8.60 15.87 -5.90
C ASN A 137 -7.24 15.59 -6.57
N THR A 138 -7.18 15.60 -7.89
CA THR A 138 -5.94 15.35 -8.64
C THR A 138 -4.93 16.47 -8.41
N TRP A 139 -5.41 17.72 -8.25
CA TRP A 139 -4.56 18.84 -7.88
C TRP A 139 -3.97 18.72 -6.47
N GLN A 140 -4.72 18.14 -5.53
CA GLN A 140 -4.27 17.93 -4.16
C GLN A 140 -3.23 16.79 -4.08
N GLU A 141 -3.45 15.67 -4.78
CA GLU A 141 -2.46 14.60 -4.92
C GLU A 141 -1.18 15.08 -5.64
N LEU A 142 -1.35 15.92 -6.67
CA LEU A 142 -0.25 16.59 -7.37
C LEU A 142 0.58 17.49 -6.47
N GLN A 143 -0.09 18.30 -5.64
CA GLN A 143 0.55 19.20 -4.69
C GLN A 143 1.36 18.40 -3.66
N ASP A 144 0.79 17.31 -3.14
CA ASP A 144 1.48 16.43 -2.18
C ASP A 144 2.72 15.77 -2.80
N GLN A 145 2.66 15.33 -4.06
CA GLN A 145 3.82 14.73 -4.73
C GLN A 145 4.90 15.76 -5.14
N LEU A 146 4.51 16.93 -5.63
CA LEU A 146 5.47 17.97 -6.04
C LEU A 146 6.16 18.62 -4.84
N LEU A 147 5.43 18.84 -3.74
CA LEU A 147 5.99 19.40 -2.50
C LEU A 147 6.74 18.34 -1.68
N GLY A 148 6.27 17.09 -1.67
CA GLY A 148 6.94 15.97 -0.99
C GLY A 148 8.17 15.42 -1.73
N GLY A 149 8.20 15.49 -3.07
CA GLY A 149 9.28 14.95 -3.90
C GLY A 149 10.50 15.86 -4.05
N GLN A 150 10.34 17.18 -3.86
CA GLN A 150 11.45 18.15 -3.91
C GLN A 150 12.32 18.11 -2.65
N TYR A 151 11.75 17.69 -1.52
CA TYR A 151 12.43 17.69 -0.24
C TYR A 151 12.32 16.30 0.39
N THR A 152 13.29 15.46 0.03
CA THR A 152 13.76 14.31 0.80
C THR A 152 13.09 12.95 0.58
N SER A 153 13.91 12.01 0.07
CA SER A 153 13.59 10.59 -0.16
C SER A 153 13.29 9.78 1.13
N PHE A 154 13.15 10.42 2.30
CA PHE A 154 12.90 9.76 3.58
C PHE A 154 11.50 10.02 4.16
N ILE A 155 10.70 10.91 3.56
CA ILE A 155 9.38 11.25 4.08
C ILE A 155 8.31 10.50 3.27
N LYS A 156 7.50 9.69 3.96
CA LYS A 156 6.33 9.04 3.35
C LYS A 156 5.33 10.11 2.87
N PRO A 157 4.64 9.91 1.73
CA PRO A 157 3.59 10.82 1.28
C PRO A 157 2.56 11.10 2.38
N VAL A 158 2.18 12.36 2.58
CA VAL A 158 1.28 12.80 3.65
C VAL A 158 -0.07 12.08 3.58
N SER A 159 -0.62 11.92 2.37
CA SER A 159 -1.84 11.15 2.13
C SER A 159 -1.73 9.69 2.59
N GLY A 160 -0.62 9.02 2.29
CA GLY A 160 -0.36 7.66 2.75
C GLY A 160 -0.19 7.57 4.27
N VAL A 161 0.40 8.58 4.91
CA VAL A 161 0.48 8.66 6.38
C VAL A 161 -0.90 8.88 6.99
N ILE A 162 -1.75 9.69 6.36
CA ILE A 162 -3.13 9.91 6.81
C ILE A 162 -3.93 8.61 6.71
N GLU A 163 -3.87 7.89 5.58
CA GLU A 163 -4.55 6.60 5.43
C GLU A 163 -4.05 5.56 6.45
N GLU A 164 -2.73 5.47 6.67
CA GLU A 164 -2.15 4.57 7.67
C GLU A 164 -2.65 4.91 9.10
N LEU A 165 -2.70 6.19 9.45
CA LEU A 165 -3.21 6.66 10.75
C LEU A 165 -4.71 6.43 10.90
N GLU A 166 -5.50 6.59 9.84
CA GLU A 166 -6.94 6.29 9.84
C GLU A 166 -7.18 4.78 10.01
N ASP A 167 -6.42 3.95 9.32
CA ASP A 167 -6.47 2.49 9.47
C ASP A 167 -6.08 2.04 10.88
N GLU A 168 -5.03 2.63 11.46
CA GLU A 168 -4.60 2.36 12.83
C GLU A 168 -5.67 2.79 13.85
N ALA A 169 -6.23 4.00 13.69
CA ALA A 169 -7.32 4.49 14.51
C ALA A 169 -8.54 3.56 14.44
N ILE A 170 -8.93 3.13 13.22
CA ILE A 170 -10.02 2.19 12.96
C ILE A 170 -9.81 0.83 13.65
N ARG A 171 -8.57 0.31 13.68
CA ARG A 171 -8.24 -0.95 14.35
C ARG A 171 -8.38 -0.85 15.87
N LEU A 172 -7.94 0.26 16.43
CA LEU A 172 -8.02 0.53 17.87
C LEU A 172 -9.46 0.75 18.32
N TRP A 173 -10.19 1.64 17.63
CA TRP A 173 -11.51 2.09 18.05
C TRP A 173 -12.36 2.59 16.87
N ARG A 174 -13.65 2.23 16.85
CA ARG A 174 -14.62 2.70 15.85
C ARG A 174 -15.86 3.29 16.52
N PRO A 175 -16.30 4.52 16.16
CA PRO A 175 -17.53 5.12 16.68
C PRO A 175 -18.77 4.27 16.40
N ASP A 176 -18.85 3.70 15.20
CA ASP A 176 -20.01 2.94 14.72
C ASP A 176 -20.12 1.53 15.32
N ASN A 177 -19.16 1.13 16.18
CA ASN A 177 -19.11 -0.16 16.87
C ASN A 177 -19.20 -1.40 15.94
N ARG A 178 -18.95 -1.21 14.64
CA ARG A 178 -18.92 -2.27 13.61
C ARG A 178 -17.53 -2.93 13.54
N GLY A 179 -17.51 -4.26 13.48
CA GLY A 179 -16.29 -5.07 13.46
C GLY A 179 -15.88 -5.59 14.85
N LYS A 180 -14.60 -6.01 14.96
CA LYS A 180 -13.95 -6.42 16.21
C LYS A 180 -12.73 -5.52 16.51
N PRO A 181 -12.94 -4.23 16.81
CA PRO A 181 -11.83 -3.35 17.21
C PRO A 181 -11.19 -3.83 18.52
N GLU A 182 -9.93 -3.47 18.76
CA GLU A 182 -9.18 -3.94 19.93
C GLU A 182 -9.86 -3.55 21.25
N ASP A 183 -10.43 -2.33 21.35
CA ASP A 183 -11.20 -1.87 22.52
C ASP A 183 -12.30 -2.89 22.91
N LYS A 184 -13.08 -3.37 21.93
CA LYS A 184 -14.16 -4.32 22.19
C LYS A 184 -13.63 -5.64 22.78
N SER A 185 -12.52 -6.13 22.25
CA SER A 185 -11.87 -7.34 22.74
C SER A 185 -11.31 -7.17 24.17
N LEU A 186 -10.77 -5.99 24.47
CA LEU A 186 -10.25 -5.65 25.79
C LEU A 186 -11.39 -5.51 26.82
N ARG A 187 -12.50 -4.87 26.46
CA ARG A 187 -13.69 -4.77 27.32
C ARG A 187 -14.27 -6.15 27.65
N GLU A 188 -14.36 -7.04 26.68
CA GLU A 188 -14.80 -8.42 26.91
C GLU A 188 -13.85 -9.17 27.86
N LYS A 189 -12.53 -9.03 27.67
CA LYS A 189 -11.52 -9.62 28.57
C LYS A 189 -11.65 -9.07 30.00
N ILE A 190 -11.80 -7.75 30.16
CA ILE A 190 -11.98 -7.11 31.46
C ILE A 190 -13.24 -7.61 32.14
N SER A 191 -14.36 -7.71 31.41
CA SER A 191 -15.62 -8.23 31.93
C SER A 191 -15.48 -9.68 32.44
N LYS A 192 -14.86 -10.56 31.63
CA LYS A 192 -14.58 -11.95 32.02
C LYS A 192 -13.68 -12.04 33.25
N LEU A 193 -12.62 -11.23 33.33
CA LEU A 193 -11.71 -11.21 34.48
C LEU A 193 -12.41 -10.69 35.74
N LYS A 194 -13.27 -9.68 35.63
CA LYS A 194 -14.09 -9.21 36.75
C LYS A 194 -15.04 -10.30 37.25
N HIS A 195 -15.66 -11.05 36.35
CA HIS A 195 -16.55 -12.13 36.71
C HIS A 195 -15.80 -13.26 37.43
N LYS A 196 -14.67 -13.71 36.89
CA LYS A 196 -13.81 -14.71 37.54
C LYS A 196 -13.32 -14.26 38.92
N ARG A 197 -12.97 -12.98 39.06
CA ARG A 197 -12.57 -12.41 40.36
C ARG A 197 -13.71 -12.45 41.38
N LYS A 198 -14.95 -12.21 40.93
CA LYS A 198 -16.14 -12.29 41.79
C LYS A 198 -16.39 -13.73 42.24
N GLU A 199 -16.40 -14.68 41.32
CA GLU A 199 -16.59 -16.11 41.62
C GLU A 199 -15.50 -16.64 42.57
N ALA A 200 -14.24 -16.29 42.33
CA ALA A 200 -13.13 -16.68 43.21
C ALA A 200 -13.33 -16.17 44.65
N ARG A 201 -13.87 -14.95 44.80
CA ARG A 201 -14.15 -14.36 46.11
C ARG A 201 -15.33 -15.02 46.82
N GLU A 202 -16.41 -15.33 46.08
CA GLU A 202 -17.56 -16.07 46.62
C GLU A 202 -17.15 -17.47 47.07
N ASN A 203 -16.34 -18.18 46.25
CA ASN A 203 -15.79 -19.48 46.62
C ASN A 203 -14.91 -19.42 47.89
N GLU A 204 -14.12 -18.36 48.05
CA GLU A 204 -13.28 -18.16 49.24
C GLU A 204 -14.14 -17.92 50.50
N GLU A 205 -15.23 -17.16 50.39
CA GLU A 205 -16.18 -16.97 51.48
C GLU A 205 -16.91 -18.27 51.85
N GLU A 206 -17.36 -19.05 50.87
CA GLU A 206 -17.95 -20.36 51.11
C GLU A 206 -16.97 -21.33 51.79
N LEU A 207 -15.70 -21.36 51.36
CA LEU A 207 -14.66 -22.18 51.97
C LEU A 207 -14.48 -21.81 53.44
N ARG A 208 -14.37 -20.52 53.76
CA ARG A 208 -14.23 -20.04 55.14
C ARG A 208 -15.43 -20.40 56.01
N ASN A 209 -16.64 -20.37 55.46
CA ASN A 209 -17.84 -20.77 56.19
C ASN A 209 -17.83 -22.29 56.47
N LYS A 210 -17.48 -23.11 55.48
CA LYS A 210 -17.34 -24.57 55.67
C LYS A 210 -16.24 -24.93 56.66
N GLU A 211 -15.12 -24.21 56.66
CA GLU A 211 -14.06 -24.38 57.65
C GLU A 211 -14.55 -24.09 59.07
N ARG A 212 -15.34 -23.01 59.27
CA ARG A 212 -15.96 -22.72 60.58
C ARG A 212 -16.94 -23.81 61.02
N GLU A 213 -17.79 -24.28 60.11
CA GLU A 213 -18.74 -25.36 60.40
C GLU A 213 -18.01 -26.66 60.79
N LEU A 214 -16.93 -27.00 60.09
CA LEU A 214 -16.07 -28.14 60.42
C LEU A 214 -15.46 -27.98 61.82
N ASP A 215 -14.98 -26.79 62.16
CA ASP A 215 -14.36 -26.51 63.45
C ASP A 215 -15.38 -26.64 64.60
N GLU A 216 -16.61 -26.14 64.41
CA GLU A 216 -17.71 -26.32 65.36
C GLU A 216 -18.14 -27.78 65.50
N LEU A 217 -18.22 -28.51 64.39
CA LEU A 217 -18.59 -29.93 64.40
C LEU A 217 -17.53 -30.78 65.10
N ASN A 218 -16.24 -30.47 64.87
CA ASN A 218 -15.13 -31.10 65.57
C ASN A 218 -15.16 -30.84 67.07
N LYS A 219 -15.48 -29.62 67.51
CA LYS A 219 -15.68 -29.31 68.94
C LYS A 219 -16.83 -30.13 69.54
N LYS A 220 -17.97 -30.21 68.85
CA LYS A 220 -19.12 -31.02 69.28
C LYS A 220 -18.76 -32.51 69.36
N LEU A 221 -18.03 -33.04 68.38
CA LEU A 221 -17.53 -34.42 68.40
C LEU A 221 -16.57 -34.67 69.57
N TYR A 222 -15.67 -33.73 69.85
CA TYR A 222 -14.76 -33.83 71.00
C TYR A 222 -15.51 -33.87 72.33
N GLU A 223 -16.50 -33.00 72.52
CA GLU A 223 -17.34 -32.98 73.72
C GLU A 223 -18.18 -34.25 73.87
N ALA A 224 -18.78 -34.74 72.78
CA ALA A 224 -19.56 -35.97 72.78
C ALA A 224 -18.68 -37.19 73.13
N ASN A 225 -17.47 -37.27 72.55
CA ASN A 225 -16.50 -38.31 72.90
C ASN A 225 -16.05 -38.20 74.36
N LYS A 226 -15.80 -37.00 74.88
CA LYS A 226 -15.45 -36.80 76.30
C LYS A 226 -16.57 -37.28 77.23
N LYS A 227 -17.83 -36.94 76.93
CA LYS A 227 -19.01 -37.42 77.67
C LYS A 227 -19.12 -38.95 77.60
N ARG A 228 -18.90 -39.55 76.43
CA ARG A 228 -18.90 -41.01 76.25
C ARG A 228 -17.83 -41.69 77.11
N THR A 229 -16.61 -41.16 77.13
CA THR A 229 -15.52 -41.69 77.97
C THR A 229 -15.81 -41.53 79.46
N GLN A 230 -16.39 -40.40 79.89
CA GLN A 230 -16.82 -40.19 81.28
C GLN A 230 -17.88 -41.21 81.69
N LEU A 231 -18.93 -41.41 80.89
CA LEU A 231 -19.97 -42.40 81.17
C LEU A 231 -19.42 -43.83 81.24
N ASN A 232 -18.51 -44.20 80.32
CA ASN A 232 -17.82 -45.49 80.38
C ASN A 232 -16.99 -45.64 81.67
N SER A 233 -16.31 -44.57 82.13
CA SER A 233 -15.56 -44.62 83.39
C SER A 233 -16.46 -44.76 84.64
N TYR A 234 -17.68 -44.22 84.59
CA TYR A 234 -18.69 -44.42 85.65
C TYR A 234 -19.24 -45.86 85.64
N LEU A 235 -19.46 -46.44 84.46
CA LEU A 235 -19.89 -47.84 84.31
C LEU A 235 -18.84 -48.83 84.83
N ILE A 236 -17.55 -48.55 84.61
CA ILE A 236 -16.44 -49.39 85.11
C ILE A 236 -16.26 -49.27 86.65
N LYS A 237 -16.76 -48.20 87.28
CA LYS A 237 -16.70 -48.01 88.75
C LYS A 237 -17.80 -48.72 89.54
N TYR A 238 -18.84 -49.22 88.85
CA TYR A 238 -20.00 -49.90 89.42
C TYR A 238 -20.05 -51.40 89.11
N TYR A 239 -18.98 -51.93 88.51
CA TYR A 239 -18.65 -53.35 88.41
C TYR A 239 -17.36 -53.62 89.18
#